data_AF-A0A1C3ENJ8-F1
#
_entry.id   AF-A0A1C3ENJ8-F1
#
_cell.length_a   1.000
_cell.length_b   1.000
_cell.length_c   1.000
_cell.angle_alpha   90.00
_cell.angle_beta   90.00
_cell.angle_gamma   90.00
#
_symmetry.space_group_name_H-M   'P 1'
#
loop_
_entity.id
_entity.type
_entity.pdbx_description
1 polymer ?
#
loop_
_entity_poly.entity_id
_entity_poly.type
_entity_poly.pdbx_seq_one_letter_code
_entity_poly.pdbx_strand_id
1 'polypeptide(L)'
;MSRPSTVKSRFWRSLILTQLASAILLLTSLAWAYSPVAPLRQASNPVLTAPEVPVPPRTEPLFIAPLYNDPEVVSDEELALVLKKVQPRFPQKALKPNYVEHALRAWTIHAKFKDPEVMSGEQMKEFLTNHGQFLASWGEKIEPILEDRQTGVAIRWGKEQCASVHHDHWLASLTEAGVSLHEPVFLPGGKQRNIGDVLRQSMLDFRVDEIEVEWSAMAFGLWLAPQREWVNNQGRQINFDLLAERLVRGHQRFGVCTGTHRVYSLMLLIRLDDEYHILSPAGREVAWKHLEFIRDQITVSQFEDGHWPSNWSDGALALKDPVEDELYKKVIATGHHLEWLAIAPKELHPPREQILKAADWVISTTTAQTPEQILGTYTFFSHVGNALALWRNTRPNIFFEAWEARESAGGK
;
A
#
# COMPACT_ATOMS: atom_id res chain seq x y z
N MET A 1 -57.78 69.71 7.38
CA MET A 1 -58.51 68.55 6.83
C MET A 1 -57.64 67.89 5.76
N SER A 2 -57.31 66.62 6.02
CA SER A 2 -56.63 65.58 5.22
C SER A 2 -56.02 65.90 3.83
N ARG A 3 -54.68 65.82 3.74
CA ARG A 3 -53.93 65.53 2.49
C ARG A 3 -53.99 64.01 2.17
N PRO A 4 -54.27 63.58 0.93
CA PRO A 4 -54.07 62.19 0.54
C PRO A 4 -52.70 61.92 -0.11
N SER A 5 -51.95 61.05 0.57
CA SER A 5 -51.12 59.93 0.10
C SER A 5 -50.18 60.09 -1.12
N THR A 6 -48.92 60.45 -0.85
CA THR A 6 -47.75 60.25 -1.75
C THR A 6 -47.14 58.84 -1.67
N VAL A 7 -47.70 57.93 -0.87
CA VAL A 7 -47.16 56.58 -0.65
C VAL A 7 -47.56 55.60 -1.75
N LYS A 8 -48.75 55.75 -2.36
CA LYS A 8 -49.21 54.81 -3.40
C LYS A 8 -48.38 54.91 -4.70
N SER A 9 -47.97 56.09 -5.16
CA SER A 9 -47.30 56.21 -6.47
C SER A 9 -45.87 55.61 -6.50
N ARG A 10 -45.16 55.59 -5.36
CA ARG A 10 -43.83 54.98 -5.26
C ARG A 10 -43.88 53.45 -5.23
N PHE A 11 -44.91 52.86 -4.64
CA PHE A 11 -45.06 51.40 -4.56
C PHE A 11 -45.35 50.78 -5.94
N TRP A 12 -46.21 51.41 -6.73
CA TRP A 12 -46.53 50.95 -8.09
C TRP A 12 -45.35 51.07 -9.06
N ARG A 13 -44.51 52.11 -8.93
CA ARG A 13 -43.30 52.25 -9.76
C ARG A 13 -42.25 51.19 -9.45
N SER A 14 -42.09 50.81 -8.17
CA SER A 14 -41.16 49.74 -7.77
C SER A 14 -41.62 48.36 -8.24
N LEU A 15 -42.93 48.10 -8.22
CA LEU A 15 -43.52 46.82 -8.65
C LEU A 15 -43.44 46.62 -10.18
N ILE A 16 -43.62 47.70 -10.94
CA ILE A 16 -43.51 47.68 -12.41
C ILE A 16 -42.05 47.47 -12.84
N LEU A 17 -41.09 48.09 -12.16
CA LEU A 17 -39.66 47.89 -12.45
C LEU A 17 -39.17 46.49 -12.10
N THR A 18 -39.67 45.88 -11.01
CA THR A 18 -39.33 44.49 -10.66
C THR A 18 -40.00 43.48 -11.58
N GLN A 19 -41.23 43.71 -12.03
CA GLN A 19 -41.86 42.83 -13.04
C GLN A 19 -41.23 42.94 -14.43
N LEU A 20 -40.76 44.13 -14.85
CA LEU A 20 -40.02 44.30 -16.10
C LEU A 20 -38.64 43.63 -16.05
N ALA A 21 -37.92 43.71 -14.92
CA ALA A 21 -36.65 43.02 -14.76
C ALA A 21 -36.80 41.48 -14.80
N SER A 22 -37.86 40.94 -14.17
CA SER A 22 -38.16 39.52 -14.20
C SER A 22 -38.59 39.03 -15.59
N ALA A 23 -39.31 39.85 -16.36
CA ALA A 23 -39.70 39.51 -17.74
C ALA A 23 -38.52 39.50 -18.71
N ILE A 24 -37.54 40.39 -18.54
CA ILE A 24 -36.32 40.41 -19.36
C ILE A 24 -35.43 39.19 -19.06
N LEU A 25 -35.29 38.79 -17.78
CA LEU A 25 -34.57 37.58 -17.40
C LEU A 25 -35.22 36.30 -17.97
N LEU A 26 -36.55 36.21 -17.92
CA LEU A 26 -37.31 35.09 -18.52
C LEU A 26 -37.19 35.03 -20.05
N LEU A 27 -37.19 36.19 -20.74
CA LEU A 27 -37.01 36.24 -22.19
C LEU A 27 -35.56 35.93 -22.61
N THR A 28 -34.55 36.29 -21.81
CA THR A 28 -33.16 35.86 -22.07
C THR A 28 -32.94 34.37 -21.83
N SER A 29 -33.63 33.76 -20.86
CA SER A 29 -33.57 32.30 -20.66
C SER A 29 -34.32 31.52 -21.75
N LEU A 30 -35.41 32.06 -22.28
CA LEU A 30 -36.17 31.43 -23.38
C LEU A 30 -35.45 31.58 -24.74
N ALA A 31 -34.69 32.66 -24.96
CA ALA A 31 -33.86 32.83 -26.16
C ALA A 31 -32.65 31.85 -26.20
N TRP A 32 -32.13 31.45 -25.03
CA TRP A 32 -31.14 30.36 -24.92
C TRP A 32 -31.77 28.97 -25.09
N ALA A 33 -33.04 28.79 -24.72
CA ALA A 33 -33.75 27.51 -24.84
C ALA A 33 -34.24 27.19 -26.27
N TYR A 34 -34.33 28.18 -27.16
CA TYR A 34 -34.87 28.03 -28.52
C TYR A 34 -33.93 28.49 -29.64
N SER A 35 -32.64 28.69 -29.35
CA SER A 35 -31.65 28.73 -30.43
C SER A 35 -31.65 27.35 -31.10
N PRO A 36 -31.83 27.24 -32.43
CA PRO A 36 -31.72 25.96 -33.11
C PRO A 36 -30.32 25.44 -32.83
N VAL A 37 -30.25 24.36 -32.05
CA VAL A 37 -29.03 23.57 -31.89
C VAL A 37 -28.68 23.17 -33.31
N ALA A 38 -27.71 23.87 -33.91
CA ALA A 38 -27.03 23.38 -35.09
C ALA A 38 -26.69 21.93 -34.78
N PRO A 39 -27.04 20.96 -35.65
CA PRO A 39 -26.82 19.56 -35.34
C PRO A 39 -25.37 19.48 -34.90
N LEU A 40 -25.16 19.18 -33.61
CA LEU A 40 -23.88 18.78 -33.11
C LEU A 40 -23.54 17.65 -34.06
N ARG A 41 -22.63 17.92 -35.01
CA ARG A 41 -21.89 16.85 -35.61
C ARG A 41 -21.50 16.04 -34.40
N GLN A 42 -21.91 14.79 -34.35
CA GLN A 42 -21.08 13.78 -33.72
C GLN A 42 -19.72 13.98 -34.40
N ALA A 43 -18.93 14.91 -33.88
CA ALA A 43 -17.55 14.65 -33.63
C ALA A 43 -17.66 13.34 -32.85
N SER A 44 -17.50 12.25 -33.59
CA SER A 44 -16.88 11.07 -33.03
C SER A 44 -15.79 11.65 -32.13
N ASN A 45 -16.02 11.64 -30.81
CA ASN A 45 -14.91 11.84 -29.89
C ASN A 45 -13.85 10.91 -30.48
N PRO A 46 -12.67 11.41 -30.88
CA PRO A 46 -11.61 10.49 -31.19
C PRO A 46 -11.59 9.57 -29.99
N VAL A 47 -11.71 8.26 -30.22
CA VAL A 47 -11.43 7.29 -29.16
C VAL A 47 -10.05 7.71 -28.72
N LEU A 48 -9.96 8.43 -27.60
CA LEU A 48 -8.70 8.80 -27.00
C LEU A 48 -8.17 7.45 -26.57
N THR A 49 -7.38 6.85 -27.46
CA THR A 49 -6.64 5.64 -27.18
C THR A 49 -5.91 5.93 -25.88
N ALA A 50 -6.19 5.12 -24.86
CA ALA A 50 -5.55 5.27 -23.57
C ALA A 50 -4.04 5.41 -23.79
N PRO A 51 -3.35 6.30 -23.06
CA PRO A 51 -1.92 6.47 -23.22
C PRO A 51 -1.24 5.11 -23.11
N GLU A 52 -0.24 4.88 -23.96
CA GLU A 52 0.54 3.65 -23.88
C GLU A 52 1.45 3.72 -22.66
N VAL A 53 1.22 2.82 -21.70
CA VAL A 53 2.12 2.64 -20.56
C VAL A 53 3.30 1.75 -20.97
N PRO A 54 4.51 1.96 -20.42
CA PRO A 54 5.66 1.10 -20.64
C PRO A 54 5.33 -0.37 -20.40
N VAL A 55 5.82 -1.22 -21.30
CA VAL A 55 5.84 -2.67 -21.07
C VAL A 55 6.98 -2.96 -20.08
N PRO A 56 6.72 -3.65 -18.95
CA PRO A 56 7.77 -4.03 -18.03
C PRO A 56 8.85 -4.87 -18.74
N PRO A 57 10.14 -4.65 -18.47
CA PRO A 57 11.24 -5.38 -19.12
C PRO A 57 11.43 -6.81 -18.58
N ARG A 58 10.52 -7.29 -17.73
CA ARG A 58 10.66 -8.54 -16.97
C ARG A 58 9.31 -9.22 -16.74
N THR A 59 9.33 -10.53 -16.52
CA THR A 59 8.14 -11.33 -16.21
C THR A 59 7.95 -11.57 -14.71
N GLU A 60 9.05 -11.60 -13.95
CA GLU A 60 9.06 -11.67 -12.49
C GLU A 60 9.46 -10.32 -11.91
N PRO A 61 8.92 -9.90 -10.75
CA PRO A 61 9.26 -8.63 -10.16
C PRO A 61 10.69 -8.65 -9.62
N LEU A 62 11.32 -7.48 -9.55
CA LEU A 62 12.60 -7.37 -8.85
C LEU A 62 12.44 -7.74 -7.38
N PHE A 63 13.53 -8.21 -6.79
CA PHE A 63 13.63 -8.46 -5.36
C PHE A 63 14.75 -7.62 -4.79
N ILE A 64 14.46 -6.87 -3.72
CA ILE A 64 15.48 -6.18 -2.94
C ILE A 64 16.07 -7.14 -1.93
N ALA A 65 17.28 -7.62 -2.22
CA ALA A 65 17.99 -8.46 -1.28
C ALA A 65 18.35 -7.66 -0.01
N PRO A 66 18.19 -8.26 1.19
CA PRO A 66 18.68 -7.66 2.42
C PRO A 66 20.22 -7.59 2.42
N LEU A 67 20.75 -6.68 3.22
CA LEU A 67 22.19 -6.38 3.28
C LEU A 67 22.93 -7.16 4.36
N TYR A 68 22.22 -7.88 5.24
CA TYR A 68 22.77 -8.45 6.46
C TYR A 68 22.34 -9.89 6.68
N ASN A 69 23.24 -10.68 7.26
CA ASN A 69 22.97 -12.00 7.82
C ASN A 69 23.52 -12.03 9.26
N ASP A 70 22.69 -11.62 10.21
CA ASP A 70 23.14 -11.17 11.52
C ASP A 70 22.47 -11.96 12.65
N PRO A 71 23.17 -12.96 13.23
CA PRO A 71 22.61 -13.81 14.27
C PRO A 71 22.52 -13.12 15.63
N GLU A 72 23.15 -11.95 15.82
CA GLU A 72 23.00 -11.17 17.06
C GLU A 72 21.67 -10.41 17.07
N VAL A 73 21.13 -10.05 15.91
CA VAL A 73 19.79 -9.43 15.82
C VAL A 73 18.70 -10.46 16.08
N VAL A 74 18.88 -11.68 15.58
CA VAL A 74 17.95 -12.80 15.82
C VAL A 74 18.66 -14.13 15.57
N SER A 75 18.62 -15.03 16.53
CA SER A 75 19.12 -16.40 16.32
C SER A 75 18.18 -17.21 15.41
N ASP A 76 18.67 -18.35 14.90
CA ASP A 76 17.83 -19.25 14.11
C ASP A 76 16.65 -19.80 14.96
N GLU A 77 16.90 -20.10 16.23
CA GLU A 77 15.88 -20.57 17.18
C GLU A 77 14.79 -19.51 17.43
N GLU A 78 15.19 -18.26 17.67
CA GLU A 78 14.25 -17.15 17.87
C GLU A 78 13.43 -16.86 16.61
N LEU A 79 14.08 -16.85 15.44
CA LEU A 79 13.39 -16.68 14.17
C LEU A 79 12.36 -17.79 13.95
N ALA A 80 12.72 -19.05 14.22
CA ALA A 80 11.80 -20.17 14.10
C ALA A 80 10.59 -20.03 15.06
N LEU A 81 10.82 -19.60 16.31
CA LEU A 81 9.76 -19.36 17.28
C LEU A 81 8.79 -18.26 16.83
N VAL A 82 9.31 -17.14 16.33
CA VAL A 82 8.48 -16.05 15.79
C VAL A 82 7.71 -16.51 14.56
N LEU A 83 8.37 -17.13 13.59
CA LEU A 83 7.72 -17.59 12.35
C LEU A 83 6.63 -18.63 12.61
N LYS A 84 6.81 -19.49 13.61
CA LYS A 84 5.77 -20.44 14.04
C LYS A 84 4.50 -19.73 14.54
N LYS A 85 4.64 -18.57 15.20
CA LYS A 85 3.48 -17.77 15.66
C LYS A 85 2.72 -17.13 14.51
N VAL A 86 3.43 -16.66 13.48
CA VAL A 86 2.85 -15.88 12.37
C VAL A 86 2.56 -16.70 11.10
N GLN A 87 2.44 -18.02 11.24
CA GLN A 87 1.92 -18.87 10.17
C GLN A 87 0.49 -18.45 9.78
N PRO A 88 0.13 -18.44 8.48
CA PRO A 88 -1.19 -18.00 8.01
C PRO A 88 -2.28 -19.05 8.28
N ARG A 89 -2.71 -19.15 9.54
CA ARG A 89 -3.79 -20.03 10.00
C ARG A 89 -5.09 -19.24 10.03
N PHE A 90 -5.79 -19.20 8.91
CA PHE A 90 -6.98 -18.38 8.76
C PHE A 90 -8.27 -19.20 8.67
N PRO A 91 -9.38 -18.69 9.24
CA PRO A 91 -10.70 -19.24 8.95
C PRO A 91 -10.99 -19.16 7.44
N GLN A 92 -11.45 -20.27 6.86
CA GLN A 92 -11.78 -20.33 5.43
C GLN A 92 -13.03 -19.51 5.07
N LYS A 93 -13.93 -19.32 6.04
CA LYS A 93 -15.14 -18.49 5.89
C LYS A 93 -14.83 -17.04 6.24
N ALA A 94 -15.28 -16.12 5.39
CA ALA A 94 -15.06 -14.68 5.54
C ALA A 94 -13.56 -14.32 5.71
N LEU A 95 -12.72 -14.95 4.90
CA LEU A 95 -11.28 -14.74 4.87
C LEU A 95 -10.99 -13.29 4.45
N LYS A 96 -10.33 -12.53 5.33
CA LYS A 96 -10.06 -11.10 5.09
C LYS A 96 -8.95 -10.94 4.04
N PRO A 97 -9.17 -10.23 2.91
CA PRO A 97 -8.12 -9.96 1.93
C PRO A 97 -6.87 -9.34 2.54
N ASN A 98 -7.04 -8.38 3.45
CA ASN A 98 -5.92 -7.76 4.15
C ASN A 98 -5.01 -8.74 4.90
N TYR A 99 -5.55 -9.82 5.46
CA TYR A 99 -4.74 -10.83 6.16
C TYR A 99 -3.93 -11.66 5.16
N VAL A 100 -4.57 -12.02 4.05
CA VAL A 100 -3.94 -12.81 2.98
C VAL A 100 -2.88 -11.98 2.25
N GLU A 101 -3.14 -10.70 1.98
CA GLU A 101 -2.18 -9.75 1.40
C GLU A 101 -0.89 -9.66 2.25
N HIS A 102 -1.04 -9.50 3.57
CA HIS A 102 0.09 -9.42 4.50
C HIS A 102 0.83 -10.74 4.68
N ALA A 103 0.08 -11.85 4.76
CA ALA A 103 0.67 -13.18 4.82
C ALA A 103 1.46 -13.50 3.55
N LEU A 104 0.90 -13.19 2.38
CA LEU A 104 1.54 -13.47 1.11
C LEU A 104 2.79 -12.62 0.90
N ARG A 105 2.77 -11.35 1.33
CA ARG A 105 3.96 -10.48 1.34
C ARG A 105 5.08 -11.06 2.21
N ALA A 106 4.75 -11.57 3.40
CA ALA A 106 5.74 -12.15 4.32
C ALA A 106 6.24 -13.53 3.84
N TRP A 107 5.33 -14.42 3.46
CA TRP A 107 5.63 -15.83 3.20
C TRP A 107 5.91 -16.15 1.73
N THR A 108 5.57 -15.25 0.80
CA THR A 108 5.69 -15.43 -0.66
C THR A 108 4.76 -16.49 -1.25
N ILE A 109 4.65 -16.53 -2.58
CA ILE A 109 3.90 -17.57 -3.31
C ILE A 109 4.48 -18.98 -3.13
N HIS A 110 5.75 -19.10 -2.73
CA HIS A 110 6.44 -20.38 -2.62
C HIS A 110 6.30 -21.03 -1.24
N ALA A 111 5.56 -20.42 -0.31
CA ALA A 111 5.35 -20.96 1.02
C ALA A 111 4.65 -22.32 0.99
N LYS A 112 5.28 -23.31 1.62
CA LYS A 112 4.71 -24.64 1.85
C LYS A 112 4.81 -24.97 3.33
N PHE A 113 3.79 -25.62 3.86
CA PHE A 113 3.72 -26.01 5.26
C PHE A 113 3.31 -27.47 5.35
N LYS A 114 3.84 -28.18 6.34
CA LYS A 114 3.45 -29.57 6.62
C LYS A 114 2.04 -29.69 7.17
N ASP A 115 1.62 -28.67 7.92
CA ASP A 115 0.30 -28.62 8.53
C ASP A 115 -0.74 -28.09 7.51
N PRO A 116 -1.75 -28.91 7.14
CA PRO A 116 -2.74 -28.52 6.14
C PRO A 116 -3.68 -27.39 6.60
N GLU A 117 -3.72 -27.06 7.89
CA GLU A 117 -4.47 -25.92 8.41
C GLU A 117 -3.75 -24.58 8.17
N VAL A 118 -2.48 -24.61 7.74
CA VAL A 118 -1.73 -23.42 7.36
C VAL A 118 -1.87 -23.19 5.86
N MET A 119 -2.35 -22.00 5.49
CA MET A 119 -2.56 -21.63 4.10
C MET A 119 -1.22 -21.54 3.36
N SER A 120 -1.07 -22.26 2.25
CA SER A 120 0.12 -22.18 1.39
C SER A 120 0.15 -20.90 0.57
N GLY A 121 1.33 -20.55 0.03
CA GLY A 121 1.51 -19.40 -0.85
C GLY A 121 0.61 -19.44 -2.08
N GLU A 122 0.43 -20.63 -2.65
CA GLU A 122 -0.45 -20.85 -3.80
C GLU A 122 -1.91 -20.59 -3.43
N GLN A 123 -2.39 -21.12 -2.30
CA GLN A 123 -3.76 -20.87 -1.83
C GLN A 123 -4.00 -19.38 -1.57
N MET A 124 -3.03 -18.70 -0.96
CA MET A 124 -3.11 -17.26 -0.69
C MET A 124 -3.20 -16.45 -2.00
N LYS A 125 -2.37 -16.78 -2.99
CA LYS A 125 -2.42 -16.19 -4.34
C LYS A 125 -3.76 -16.46 -5.00
N GLU A 126 -4.22 -17.71 -5.04
CA GLU A 126 -5.49 -18.10 -5.64
C GLU A 126 -6.68 -17.35 -5.03
N PHE A 127 -6.72 -17.20 -3.71
CA PHE A 127 -7.77 -16.43 -3.05
C PHE A 127 -7.82 -14.96 -3.54
N LEU A 128 -6.64 -14.37 -3.78
CA LEU A 128 -6.50 -12.98 -4.19
C LEU A 128 -6.69 -12.76 -5.70
N THR A 129 -6.43 -13.76 -6.54
CA THR A 129 -6.48 -13.62 -8.02
C THR A 129 -7.65 -14.37 -8.66
N ASN A 130 -8.41 -15.16 -7.90
CA ASN A 130 -9.53 -15.94 -8.42
C ASN A 130 -10.86 -15.56 -7.73
N HIS A 131 -11.74 -14.90 -8.49
CA HIS A 131 -13.06 -14.50 -7.99
C HIS A 131 -13.89 -15.67 -7.45
N GLY A 132 -13.80 -16.86 -8.05
CA GLY A 132 -14.50 -18.04 -7.57
C GLY A 132 -14.03 -18.48 -6.18
N GLN A 133 -12.72 -18.43 -5.93
CA GLN A 133 -12.15 -18.74 -4.61
C GLN A 133 -12.54 -17.70 -3.57
N PHE A 134 -12.56 -16.42 -3.95
CA PHE A 134 -13.07 -15.35 -3.09
C PHE A 134 -14.55 -15.57 -2.71
N LEU A 135 -15.41 -15.94 -3.67
CA LEU A 135 -16.82 -16.26 -3.41
C LEU A 135 -17.00 -17.52 -2.56
N ALA A 136 -16.12 -18.52 -2.67
CA ALA A 136 -16.17 -19.70 -1.80
C ALA A 136 -16.00 -19.32 -0.32
N SER A 137 -15.26 -18.25 -0.03
CA SER A 137 -15.06 -17.74 1.33
C SER A 137 -16.19 -16.84 1.83
N TRP A 138 -16.67 -15.93 0.98
CA TRP A 138 -17.62 -14.86 1.37
C TRP A 138 -19.09 -15.11 0.99
N GLY A 139 -19.34 -16.05 0.07
CA GLY A 139 -20.64 -16.35 -0.50
C GLY A 139 -21.01 -15.48 -1.70
N GLU A 140 -21.94 -15.96 -2.53
CA GLU A 140 -22.30 -15.38 -3.84
C GLU A 140 -22.94 -13.99 -3.79
N LYS A 141 -23.38 -13.53 -2.62
CA LYS A 141 -24.06 -12.24 -2.45
C LYS A 141 -23.13 -11.06 -2.22
N ILE A 142 -21.82 -11.31 -2.08
CA ILE A 142 -20.84 -10.27 -1.86
C ILE A 142 -20.46 -9.61 -3.18
N GLU A 143 -20.14 -8.33 -3.14
CA GLU A 143 -19.53 -7.65 -4.28
C GLU A 143 -18.16 -8.26 -4.61
N PRO A 144 -17.84 -8.49 -5.89
CA PRO A 144 -16.52 -8.95 -6.31
C PRO A 144 -15.39 -8.09 -5.74
N ILE A 145 -14.29 -8.72 -5.37
CA ILE A 145 -13.05 -8.01 -5.04
C ILE A 145 -12.31 -7.56 -6.31
N LEU A 146 -12.46 -8.28 -7.43
CA LEU A 146 -11.81 -7.95 -8.70
C LEU A 146 -12.80 -7.27 -9.66
N GLU A 147 -12.34 -6.19 -10.30
CA GLU A 147 -13.14 -5.37 -11.20
C GLU A 147 -12.56 -5.42 -12.62
N ASP A 148 -13.37 -5.83 -13.59
CA ASP A 148 -13.00 -5.77 -15.00
C ASP A 148 -13.09 -4.32 -15.49
N ARG A 149 -11.95 -3.74 -15.87
CA ARG A 149 -11.85 -2.39 -16.42
C ARG A 149 -11.59 -2.46 -17.92
N GLN A 150 -11.86 -1.37 -18.62
CA GLN A 150 -11.67 -1.33 -20.08
C GLN A 150 -10.22 -1.67 -20.46
N THR A 151 -9.25 -1.17 -19.70
CA THR A 151 -7.81 -1.26 -19.98
C THR A 151 -7.07 -2.33 -19.19
N GLY A 152 -7.74 -3.06 -18.29
CA GLY A 152 -7.10 -4.06 -17.44
C GLY A 152 -7.98 -4.52 -16.27
N VAL A 153 -7.37 -4.73 -15.10
CA VAL A 153 -8.05 -5.17 -13.87
C VAL A 153 -7.77 -4.18 -12.75
N ALA A 154 -8.81 -3.84 -11.98
CA ALA A 154 -8.67 -3.11 -10.73
C ALA A 154 -9.10 -3.98 -9.55
N ILE A 155 -8.60 -3.64 -8.36
CA ILE A 155 -9.06 -4.21 -7.10
C ILE A 155 -10.12 -3.27 -6.49
N ARG A 156 -11.19 -3.84 -5.95
CA ARG A 156 -12.11 -3.10 -5.09
C ARG A 156 -11.47 -2.93 -3.72
N TRP A 157 -11.37 -1.68 -3.29
CA TRP A 157 -10.75 -1.31 -2.03
C TRP A 157 -11.64 -0.38 -1.21
N GLY A 158 -11.50 -0.43 0.12
CA GLY A 158 -12.34 0.33 1.04
C GLY A 158 -12.24 -0.15 2.48
N LYS A 159 -13.23 0.24 3.30
CA LYS A 159 -13.28 -0.12 4.73
C LYS A 159 -13.98 -1.46 4.98
N GLU A 160 -14.56 -2.05 3.94
CA GLU A 160 -15.27 -3.31 3.97
C GLU A 160 -14.31 -4.47 4.24
N GLN A 161 -14.70 -5.38 5.13
CA GLN A 161 -13.84 -6.52 5.51
C GLN A 161 -13.51 -7.47 4.35
N CYS A 162 -14.30 -7.42 3.28
CA CYS A 162 -14.17 -8.25 2.08
C CYS A 162 -13.48 -7.53 0.91
N ALA A 163 -13.02 -6.29 1.12
CA ALA A 163 -12.27 -5.52 0.14
C ALA A 163 -10.77 -5.51 0.48
N SER A 164 -9.93 -5.13 -0.48
CA SER A 164 -8.58 -4.66 -0.14
C SER A 164 -8.70 -3.34 0.64
N VAL A 165 -7.69 -3.00 1.43
CA VAL A 165 -7.80 -1.78 2.27
C VAL A 165 -7.49 -0.53 1.46
N HIS A 166 -6.63 -0.66 0.43
CA HIS A 166 -6.04 0.46 -0.28
C HIS A 166 -5.87 0.15 -1.77
N HIS A 167 -5.79 1.19 -2.60
CA HIS A 167 -5.83 1.08 -4.06
C HIS A 167 -4.79 0.10 -4.63
N ASP A 168 -3.50 0.32 -4.37
CA ASP A 168 -2.42 -0.52 -4.90
C ASP A 168 -1.84 -1.52 -3.89
N HIS A 169 -2.41 -1.64 -2.69
CA HIS A 169 -1.90 -2.55 -1.66
C HIS A 169 -1.91 -4.00 -2.15
N TRP A 170 -3.01 -4.45 -2.75
CA TRP A 170 -3.12 -5.77 -3.35
C TRP A 170 -2.02 -6.05 -4.40
N LEU A 171 -1.81 -5.10 -5.33
CA LEU A 171 -0.78 -5.22 -6.36
C LEU A 171 0.63 -5.25 -5.76
N ALA A 172 0.90 -4.39 -4.77
CA ALA A 172 2.19 -4.34 -4.08
C ALA A 172 2.49 -5.66 -3.35
N SER A 173 1.51 -6.24 -2.64
CA SER A 173 1.65 -7.52 -1.95
C SER A 173 1.93 -8.67 -2.91
N LEU A 174 1.20 -8.77 -4.04
CA LEU A 174 1.46 -9.77 -5.08
C LEU A 174 2.85 -9.59 -5.71
N THR A 175 3.25 -8.34 -5.93
CA THR A 175 4.55 -7.99 -6.50
C THR A 175 5.69 -8.41 -5.57
N GLU A 176 5.68 -8.05 -4.29
CA GLU A 176 6.74 -8.47 -3.36
C GLU A 176 6.77 -9.98 -3.11
N ALA A 177 5.61 -10.64 -3.19
CA ALA A 177 5.49 -12.08 -3.07
C ALA A 177 6.11 -12.85 -4.24
N GLY A 178 6.46 -12.16 -5.35
CA GLY A 178 7.07 -12.78 -6.53
C GLY A 178 6.06 -13.30 -7.54
N VAL A 179 4.85 -12.74 -7.61
CA VAL A 179 3.85 -13.16 -8.61
C VAL A 179 4.24 -12.65 -9.99
N SER A 180 4.27 -13.56 -10.96
CA SER A 180 4.59 -13.28 -12.37
C SER A 180 3.54 -12.39 -13.05
N LEU A 181 3.95 -11.56 -14.03
CA LEU A 181 3.00 -10.79 -14.87
C LEU A 181 2.04 -11.69 -15.65
N HIS A 182 2.45 -12.92 -15.96
CA HIS A 182 1.63 -13.87 -16.71
C HIS A 182 0.66 -14.66 -15.84
N GLU A 183 0.74 -14.50 -14.52
CA GLU A 183 -0.15 -15.19 -13.60
C GLU A 183 -1.62 -14.82 -13.91
N PRO A 184 -2.51 -15.81 -14.08
CA PRO A 184 -3.90 -15.55 -14.41
C PRO A 184 -4.66 -14.87 -13.27
N VAL A 185 -5.55 -13.96 -13.67
CA VAL A 185 -6.55 -13.32 -12.82
C VAL A 185 -7.93 -13.68 -13.34
N PHE A 186 -8.70 -14.42 -12.55
CA PHE A 186 -10.03 -14.92 -12.91
C PHE A 186 -11.10 -13.98 -12.37
N LEU A 187 -11.76 -13.27 -13.29
CA LEU A 187 -12.74 -12.22 -13.02
C LEU A 187 -14.17 -12.77 -12.92
N PRO A 188 -15.12 -11.97 -12.40
CA PRO A 188 -16.54 -12.27 -12.51
C PRO A 188 -16.98 -12.58 -13.95
N GLY A 189 -17.91 -13.53 -14.09
CA GLY A 189 -18.42 -13.94 -15.40
C GLY A 189 -17.47 -14.82 -16.22
N GLY A 190 -16.42 -15.38 -15.60
CA GLY A 190 -15.51 -16.33 -16.24
C GLY A 190 -14.48 -15.71 -17.18
N LYS A 191 -14.34 -14.38 -17.17
CA LYS A 191 -13.29 -13.69 -17.91
C LYS A 191 -11.93 -13.95 -17.25
N GLN A 192 -10.89 -14.00 -18.06
CA GLN A 192 -9.52 -14.19 -17.61
C GLN A 192 -8.64 -13.05 -18.13
N ARG A 193 -7.84 -12.48 -17.23
CA ARG A 193 -6.76 -11.53 -17.49
C ARG A 193 -5.49 -12.00 -16.78
N ASN A 194 -4.46 -11.16 -16.69
CA ASN A 194 -3.24 -11.47 -15.94
C ASN A 194 -2.76 -10.28 -15.09
N ILE A 195 -1.71 -10.50 -14.30
CA ILE A 195 -1.10 -9.46 -13.46
C ILE A 195 -0.49 -8.32 -14.29
N GLY A 196 -0.05 -8.57 -15.51
CA GLY A 196 0.32 -7.50 -16.46
C GLY A 196 -0.82 -6.54 -16.77
N ASP A 197 -2.05 -7.05 -16.93
CA ASP A 197 -3.25 -6.22 -17.10
C ASP A 197 -3.58 -5.41 -15.83
N VAL A 198 -3.29 -5.96 -14.65
CA VAL A 198 -3.42 -5.23 -13.37
C VAL A 198 -2.44 -4.07 -13.32
N LEU A 199 -1.14 -4.34 -13.54
CA LEU A 199 -0.10 -3.33 -13.47
C LEU A 199 -0.36 -2.20 -14.47
N ARG A 200 -0.75 -2.53 -15.70
CA ARG A 200 -1.13 -1.53 -16.71
C ARG A 200 -2.29 -0.66 -16.22
N GLN A 201 -3.34 -1.26 -15.66
CA GLN A 201 -4.49 -0.51 -15.14
C GLN A 201 -4.08 0.43 -14.00
N SER A 202 -3.29 -0.07 -13.05
CA SER A 202 -2.78 0.72 -11.92
C SER A 202 -1.93 1.91 -12.38
N MET A 203 -1.01 1.71 -13.34
CA MET A 203 -0.21 2.81 -13.91
C MET A 203 -1.05 3.89 -14.61
N LEU A 204 -2.14 3.48 -15.26
CA LEU A 204 -3.07 4.38 -15.93
C LEU A 204 -3.91 5.16 -14.92
N ASP A 205 -4.38 4.50 -13.87
CA ASP A 205 -5.29 5.08 -12.87
C ASP A 205 -4.57 5.92 -11.80
N PHE A 206 -3.26 5.71 -11.63
CA PHE A 206 -2.45 6.35 -10.59
C PHE A 206 -2.61 7.87 -10.57
N ARG A 207 -2.95 8.39 -9.38
CA ARG A 207 -3.02 9.82 -9.09
C ARG A 207 -1.99 10.17 -8.04
N VAL A 208 -1.21 11.19 -8.34
CA VAL A 208 -0.10 11.64 -7.50
C VAL A 208 -0.57 12.17 -6.15
N ASP A 209 -1.80 12.66 -6.07
CA ASP A 209 -2.46 13.13 -4.85
C ASP A 209 -3.16 12.01 -4.05
N GLU A 210 -3.04 10.74 -4.46
CA GLU A 210 -3.44 9.61 -3.64
C GLU A 210 -2.74 9.65 -2.27
N ILE A 211 -3.48 9.23 -1.25
CA ILE A 211 -3.05 9.30 0.15
C ILE A 211 -1.87 8.35 0.39
N GLU A 212 -1.83 7.23 -0.32
CA GLU A 212 -0.94 6.10 -0.02
C GLU A 212 -0.12 5.68 -1.24
N VAL A 213 0.66 6.64 -1.73
CA VAL A 213 1.60 6.48 -2.84
C VAL A 213 2.67 5.41 -2.57
N GLU A 214 2.92 5.04 -1.31
CA GLU A 214 3.85 3.98 -0.90
C GLU A 214 3.64 2.65 -1.62
N TRP A 215 2.38 2.23 -1.80
CA TRP A 215 2.06 0.96 -2.46
C TRP A 215 2.35 1.00 -3.95
N SER A 216 1.92 2.08 -4.62
CA SER A 216 2.19 2.31 -6.03
C SER A 216 3.70 2.41 -6.29
N ALA A 217 4.43 3.15 -5.43
CA ALA A 217 5.88 3.31 -5.57
C ALA A 217 6.63 1.96 -5.48
N MET A 218 6.21 1.08 -4.58
CA MET A 218 6.77 -0.28 -4.46
C MET A 218 6.46 -1.10 -5.70
N ALA A 219 5.19 -1.21 -6.08
CA ALA A 219 4.77 -2.01 -7.23
C ALA A 219 5.47 -1.53 -8.52
N PHE A 220 5.43 -0.24 -8.79
CA PHE A 220 6.02 0.33 -10.00
C PHE A 220 7.54 0.21 -10.01
N GLY A 221 8.21 0.44 -8.88
CA GLY A 221 9.66 0.30 -8.77
C GLY A 221 10.14 -1.09 -9.17
N LEU A 222 9.52 -2.13 -8.60
CA LEU A 222 9.92 -3.52 -8.82
C LEU A 222 9.64 -4.01 -10.25
N TRP A 223 8.68 -3.41 -10.96
CA TRP A 223 8.34 -3.77 -12.33
C TRP A 223 9.00 -2.92 -13.41
N LEU A 224 9.12 -1.60 -13.23
CA LEU A 224 9.42 -0.69 -14.33
C LEU A 224 10.90 -0.38 -14.51
N ALA A 225 11.72 -0.43 -13.45
CA ALA A 225 13.17 -0.16 -13.56
C ALA A 225 13.77 -0.95 -14.75
N PRO A 226 14.66 -0.39 -15.61
CA PRO A 226 15.23 0.95 -15.58
C PRO A 226 14.37 2.02 -16.26
N GLN A 227 13.13 1.73 -16.69
CA GLN A 227 12.21 2.77 -17.18
C GLN A 227 12.00 3.79 -16.06
N ARG A 228 12.01 5.08 -16.39
CA ARG A 228 12.03 6.16 -15.38
C ARG A 228 10.72 6.91 -15.26
N GLU A 229 9.92 6.85 -16.32
CA GLU A 229 8.72 7.67 -16.47
C GLU A 229 7.66 7.02 -17.34
N TRP A 230 6.42 7.47 -17.17
CA TRP A 230 5.27 7.11 -18.00
C TRP A 230 4.23 8.22 -17.96
N VAL A 231 3.17 8.09 -18.77
CA VAL A 231 2.03 9.01 -18.77
C VAL A 231 0.78 8.25 -18.34
N ASN A 232 0.05 8.80 -17.35
CA ASN A 232 -1.19 8.20 -16.86
C ASN A 232 -2.40 8.60 -17.72
N ASN A 233 -3.61 8.10 -17.41
CA ASN A 233 -4.82 8.37 -18.17
C ASN A 233 -5.27 9.85 -18.17
N GLN A 234 -4.75 10.66 -17.25
CA GLN A 234 -4.99 12.11 -17.16
C GLN A 234 -3.99 12.92 -18.00
N GLY A 235 -3.10 12.28 -18.74
CA GLY A 235 -2.03 12.94 -19.51
C GLY A 235 -0.91 13.49 -18.63
N ARG A 236 -0.84 13.09 -17.35
CA ARG A 236 0.21 13.52 -16.44
C ARG A 236 1.44 12.64 -16.58
N GLN A 237 2.60 13.27 -16.76
CA GLN A 237 3.88 12.58 -16.68
C GLN A 237 4.17 12.20 -15.22
N ILE A 238 4.42 10.92 -15.01
CA ILE A 238 4.80 10.32 -13.74
C ILE A 238 6.25 9.82 -13.87
N ASN A 239 7.04 9.99 -12.82
CA ASN A 239 8.41 9.47 -12.76
C ASN A 239 8.78 9.12 -11.31
N PHE A 240 9.91 8.45 -11.12
CA PHE A 240 10.35 8.02 -9.78
C PHE A 240 10.76 9.18 -8.87
N ASP A 241 11.25 10.30 -9.40
CA ASP A 241 11.52 11.50 -8.60
C ASP A 241 10.23 12.03 -7.97
N LEU A 242 9.13 12.08 -8.74
CA LEU A 242 7.82 12.50 -8.28
C LEU A 242 7.29 11.57 -7.18
N LEU A 243 7.46 10.26 -7.34
CA LEU A 243 7.09 9.29 -6.31
C LEU A 243 7.91 9.52 -5.03
N ALA A 244 9.23 9.67 -5.14
CA ALA A 244 10.11 9.95 -4.01
C ALA A 244 9.72 11.26 -3.29
N GLU A 245 9.47 12.34 -4.03
CA GLU A 245 9.00 13.60 -3.46
C GLU A 245 7.67 13.45 -2.70
N ARG A 246 6.74 12.63 -3.21
CA ARG A 246 5.46 12.39 -2.53
C ARG A 246 5.62 11.58 -1.25
N LEU A 247 6.51 10.58 -1.25
CA LEU A 247 6.85 9.82 -0.05
C LEU A 247 7.46 10.73 1.03
N VAL A 248 8.33 11.67 0.65
CA VAL A 248 8.96 12.63 1.57
C VAL A 248 7.98 13.69 2.09
N ARG A 249 7.08 14.22 1.26
CA ARG A 249 6.13 15.28 1.65
C ARG A 249 4.92 14.79 2.41
N GLY A 250 4.58 13.50 2.29
CA GLY A 250 3.43 12.94 2.97
C GLY A 250 3.61 13.02 4.49
N HIS A 251 2.71 13.71 5.20
CA HIS A 251 2.77 13.77 6.65
C HIS A 251 2.69 12.34 7.23
N GLN A 252 3.68 11.95 8.03
CA GLN A 252 3.90 10.56 8.46
C GLN A 252 2.72 9.98 9.23
N ARG A 253 2.06 10.78 10.10
CA ARG A 253 0.76 10.45 10.72
C ARG A 253 -0.34 9.96 9.75
N PHE A 254 -0.31 10.38 8.49
CA PHE A 254 -1.28 10.00 7.46
C PHE A 254 -0.74 8.94 6.48
N GLY A 255 0.41 8.33 6.76
CA GLY A 255 0.89 7.18 6.00
C GLY A 255 0.44 5.86 6.62
N VAL A 256 0.41 4.81 5.81
CA VAL A 256 0.02 3.47 6.26
C VAL A 256 1.00 2.97 7.33
N CYS A 257 0.48 2.17 8.27
CA CYS A 257 1.28 1.58 9.35
C CYS A 257 2.09 2.61 10.15
N THR A 258 1.50 3.76 10.49
CA THR A 258 2.18 4.87 11.20
C THR A 258 3.24 5.59 10.35
N GLY A 259 3.10 5.55 9.03
CA GLY A 259 3.99 6.22 8.07
C GLY A 259 5.23 5.44 7.69
N THR A 260 5.44 4.25 8.25
CA THR A 260 6.66 3.46 8.04
C THR A 260 6.71 2.77 6.68
N HIS A 261 5.56 2.49 6.04
CA HIS A 261 5.56 2.02 4.65
C HIS A 261 6.19 3.02 3.70
N ARG A 262 6.01 4.33 3.92
CA ARG A 262 6.67 5.35 3.10
C ARG A 262 8.19 5.29 3.22
N VAL A 263 8.69 5.02 4.43
CA VAL A 263 10.13 4.85 4.69
C VAL A 263 10.66 3.63 3.95
N TYR A 264 9.97 2.50 4.06
CA TYR A 264 10.33 1.28 3.35
C TYR A 264 10.32 1.46 1.82
N SER A 265 9.25 2.04 1.26
CA SER A 265 9.16 2.31 -0.18
C SER A 265 10.28 3.24 -0.65
N LEU A 266 10.62 4.29 0.13
CA LEU A 266 11.69 5.22 -0.22
C LEU A 266 13.06 4.53 -0.21
N MET A 267 13.33 3.68 0.79
CA MET A 267 14.55 2.88 0.83
C MET A 267 14.60 1.89 -0.35
N LEU A 268 13.50 1.23 -0.68
CA LEU A 268 13.39 0.36 -1.86
C LEU A 268 13.73 1.11 -3.15
N LEU A 269 13.22 2.34 -3.34
CA LEU A 269 13.57 3.15 -4.52
C LEU A 269 15.05 3.51 -4.57
N ILE A 270 15.69 3.81 -3.44
CA ILE A 270 17.14 4.05 -3.38
C ILE A 270 17.93 2.79 -3.76
N ARG A 271 17.52 1.62 -3.26
CA ARG A 271 18.15 0.33 -3.59
C ARG A 271 18.00 -0.02 -5.08
N LEU A 272 16.84 0.26 -5.67
CA LEU A 272 16.65 0.12 -7.12
C LEU A 272 17.49 1.12 -7.90
N ASP A 273 17.62 2.35 -7.42
CA ASP A 273 18.41 3.39 -8.06
C ASP A 273 19.92 3.08 -8.05
N ASP A 274 20.41 2.39 -7.02
CA ASP A 274 21.80 1.88 -6.96
C ASP A 274 22.14 0.99 -8.17
N GLU A 275 21.17 0.21 -8.65
CA GLU A 275 21.37 -0.78 -9.72
C GLU A 275 20.88 -0.30 -11.11
N TYR A 276 19.79 0.48 -11.15
CA TYR A 276 19.05 0.80 -12.38
C TYR A 276 18.98 2.30 -12.69
N HIS A 277 19.50 3.17 -11.81
CA HIS A 277 19.56 4.62 -12.01
C HIS A 277 18.21 5.26 -12.36
N ILE A 278 17.16 4.88 -11.62
CA ILE A 278 15.78 5.31 -11.87
C ILE A 278 15.52 6.75 -11.42
N LEU A 279 16.23 7.26 -10.42
CA LEU A 279 16.11 8.61 -9.88
C LEU A 279 17.09 9.56 -10.58
N SER A 280 16.75 10.86 -10.61
CA SER A 280 17.76 11.88 -10.91
C SER A 280 18.71 12.07 -9.71
N PRO A 281 19.91 12.66 -9.91
CA PRO A 281 20.80 12.99 -8.80
C PRO A 281 20.11 13.83 -7.70
N ALA A 282 19.25 14.78 -8.09
CA ALA A 282 18.51 15.62 -7.15
C ALA A 282 17.40 14.82 -6.42
N GLY A 283 16.66 13.98 -7.13
CA GLY A 283 15.64 13.11 -6.54
C GLY A 283 16.24 12.14 -5.53
N ARG A 284 17.38 11.53 -5.88
CA ARG A 284 18.16 10.66 -4.99
C ARG A 284 18.64 11.42 -3.74
N GLU A 285 19.18 12.61 -3.89
CA GLU A 285 19.65 13.43 -2.77
C GLU A 285 18.51 13.78 -1.79
N VAL A 286 17.34 14.16 -2.30
CA VAL A 286 16.15 14.45 -1.49
C VAL A 286 15.71 13.21 -0.70
N ALA A 287 15.62 12.06 -1.37
CA ALA A 287 15.25 10.80 -0.75
C ALA A 287 16.24 10.40 0.35
N TRP A 288 17.54 10.47 0.07
CA TRP A 288 18.61 10.13 1.01
C TRP A 288 18.58 11.01 2.26
N LYS A 289 18.50 12.33 2.09
CA LYS A 289 18.41 13.28 3.22
C LYS A 289 17.19 13.04 4.10
N HIS A 290 16.08 12.60 3.52
CA HIS A 290 14.90 12.25 4.30
C HIS A 290 15.11 10.98 5.12
N LEU A 291 15.79 9.96 4.56
CA LEU A 291 16.16 8.75 5.31
C LEU A 291 17.14 9.05 6.44
N GLU A 292 18.09 9.97 6.25
CA GLU A 292 18.97 10.47 7.33
C GLU A 292 18.17 11.17 8.43
N PHE A 293 17.21 12.02 8.05
CA PHE A 293 16.30 12.64 9.01
C PHE A 293 15.51 11.59 9.80
N ILE A 294 14.99 10.55 9.13
CA ILE A 294 14.27 9.45 9.80
C ILE A 294 15.17 8.69 10.77
N ARG A 295 16.40 8.33 10.36
CA ARG A 295 17.41 7.72 11.25
C ARG A 295 17.57 8.57 12.50
N ASP A 296 17.72 9.88 12.34
CA ASP A 296 17.92 10.79 13.46
C ASP A 296 16.68 10.86 14.38
N GLN A 297 15.46 10.84 13.82
CA GLN A 297 14.22 10.79 14.60
C GLN A 297 14.09 9.49 15.41
N ILE A 298 14.30 8.33 14.78
CA ILE A 298 14.16 7.03 15.45
C ILE A 298 15.26 6.82 16.51
N THR A 299 16.43 7.44 16.32
CA THR A 299 17.51 7.39 17.31
C THR A 299 17.09 7.99 18.65
N VAL A 300 16.24 9.02 18.63
CA VAL A 300 15.82 9.76 19.83
C VAL A 300 14.38 9.49 20.26
N SER A 301 13.68 8.54 19.64
CA SER A 301 12.29 8.20 19.95
C SER A 301 12.05 6.77 20.43
N GLN A 302 13.11 5.96 20.59
CA GLN A 302 12.99 4.59 21.10
C GLN A 302 12.83 4.57 22.62
N PHE A 303 11.89 3.77 23.12
CA PHE A 303 11.75 3.49 24.55
C PHE A 303 12.89 2.61 25.09
N GLU A 304 13.08 2.63 26.41
CA GLU A 304 14.12 1.86 27.10
C GLU A 304 13.99 0.35 26.86
N ASP A 305 12.77 -0.15 26.72
CA ASP A 305 12.46 -1.56 26.43
C ASP A 305 12.70 -1.96 24.96
N GLY A 306 13.01 -1.00 24.08
CA GLY A 306 13.40 -1.23 22.69
C GLY A 306 12.35 -0.92 21.63
N HIS A 307 11.10 -0.63 21.99
CA HIS A 307 10.08 -0.33 20.98
C HIS A 307 10.09 1.14 20.53
N TRP A 308 9.61 1.37 19.30
CA TRP A 308 9.26 2.71 18.83
C TRP A 308 7.75 2.95 18.95
N PRO A 309 7.32 4.15 19.38
CA PRO A 309 5.90 4.52 19.42
C PRO A 309 5.35 4.82 18.03
N SER A 310 4.03 4.91 17.88
CA SER A 310 3.42 5.29 16.60
C SER A 310 3.73 6.73 16.17
N ASN A 311 4.04 7.61 17.13
CA ASN A 311 4.45 8.99 16.88
C ASN A 311 5.99 9.15 16.87
N TRP A 312 6.74 8.10 16.51
CA TRP A 312 8.20 8.11 16.34
C TRP A 312 8.73 9.30 15.54
N SER A 313 7.92 9.84 14.62
CA SER A 313 8.19 11.02 13.79
C SER A 313 8.46 12.30 14.59
N ASP A 314 7.95 12.37 15.81
CA ASP A 314 8.09 13.53 16.69
C ASP A 314 9.46 13.53 17.41
N GLY A 315 10.28 12.51 17.15
CA GLY A 315 11.63 12.37 17.70
C GLY A 315 11.62 12.35 19.23
N ALA A 316 12.45 13.19 19.85
CA ALA A 316 12.55 13.26 21.30
C ALA A 316 11.24 13.68 22.00
N LEU A 317 10.30 14.31 21.29
CA LEU A 317 8.98 14.61 21.85
C LEU A 317 8.13 13.36 22.00
N ALA A 318 8.33 12.33 21.17
CA ALA A 318 7.59 11.07 21.26
C ALA A 318 7.80 10.34 22.59
N LEU A 319 8.95 10.55 23.25
CA LEU A 319 9.22 10.00 24.59
C LEU A 319 8.69 10.89 25.72
N LYS A 320 8.53 12.20 25.47
CA LYS A 320 8.03 13.15 26.47
C LYS A 320 6.51 13.18 26.53
N ASP A 321 5.87 13.04 25.38
CA ASP A 321 4.41 13.02 25.20
C ASP A 321 4.04 11.85 24.29
N PRO A 322 4.15 10.61 24.80
CA PRO A 322 3.89 9.43 23.99
C PRO A 322 2.40 9.27 23.70
N VAL A 323 2.09 8.88 22.47
CA VAL A 323 0.73 8.45 22.13
C VAL A 323 0.47 7.10 22.80
N GLU A 324 -0.59 7.03 23.61
CA GLU A 324 -1.06 5.76 24.15
C GLU A 324 -1.70 4.92 23.06
N ASP A 325 -0.99 3.88 22.65
CA ASP A 325 -1.42 2.96 21.61
C ASP A 325 -1.61 1.53 22.10
N GLU A 326 -2.57 0.87 21.48
CA GLU A 326 -2.72 -0.58 21.49
C GLU A 326 -1.43 -1.28 21.03
N LEU A 327 -1.16 -2.47 21.57
CA LEU A 327 0.08 -3.21 21.35
C LEU A 327 0.42 -3.37 19.86
N TYR A 328 -0.57 -3.69 19.03
CA TYR A 328 -0.34 -3.95 17.61
C TYR A 328 0.25 -2.74 16.85
N LYS A 329 -0.02 -1.51 17.29
CA LYS A 329 0.55 -0.29 16.69
C LYS A 329 2.03 -0.10 17.06
N LYS A 330 2.42 -0.52 18.26
CA LYS A 330 3.83 -0.52 18.70
C LYS A 330 4.63 -1.60 17.96
N VAL A 331 4.01 -2.77 17.79
CA VAL A 331 4.56 -3.89 17.03
C VAL A 331 4.81 -3.51 15.57
N ILE A 332 3.82 -2.90 14.90
CA ILE A 332 3.97 -2.54 13.49
C ILE A 332 5.00 -1.44 13.26
N ALA A 333 5.06 -0.41 14.13
CA ALA A 333 6.07 0.63 14.03
C ALA A 333 7.49 0.03 14.19
N THR A 334 7.67 -0.81 15.21
CA THR A 334 8.98 -1.43 15.50
C THR A 334 9.38 -2.44 14.44
N GLY A 335 8.46 -3.31 14.02
CA GLY A 335 8.68 -4.31 12.98
C GLY A 335 9.05 -3.68 11.64
N HIS A 336 8.37 -2.60 11.22
CA HIS A 336 8.73 -1.91 9.98
C HIS A 336 10.07 -1.20 10.07
N HIS A 337 10.43 -0.60 11.22
CA HIS A 337 11.75 -0.02 11.36
C HIS A 337 12.84 -1.06 11.16
N LEU A 338 12.68 -2.26 11.75
CA LEU A 338 13.58 -3.38 11.48
C LEU A 338 13.56 -3.83 10.01
N GLU A 339 12.40 -3.79 9.34
CA GLU A 339 12.24 -4.20 7.94
C GLU A 339 13.03 -3.31 6.97
N TRP A 340 12.86 -1.99 7.04
CA TRP A 340 13.59 -1.08 6.13
C TRP A 340 15.07 -1.00 6.49
N LEU A 341 15.43 -1.09 7.77
CA LEU A 341 16.83 -1.11 8.20
C LEU A 341 17.60 -2.33 7.66
N ALA A 342 16.94 -3.48 7.50
CA ALA A 342 17.56 -4.69 6.95
C ALA A 342 18.00 -4.55 5.48
N ILE A 343 17.37 -3.65 4.73
CA ILE A 343 17.73 -3.32 3.34
C ILE A 343 18.47 -1.97 3.22
N ALA A 344 18.63 -1.24 4.32
CA ALA A 344 19.33 0.04 4.35
C ALA A 344 20.83 -0.14 4.62
N PRO A 345 21.69 0.66 3.96
CA PRO A 345 23.12 0.67 4.28
C PRO A 345 23.38 1.22 5.69
N LYS A 346 24.52 0.84 6.29
CA LYS A 346 24.81 1.07 7.72
C LYS A 346 24.82 2.55 8.12
N GLU A 347 25.09 3.45 7.19
CA GLU A 347 25.10 4.90 7.41
C GLU A 347 23.70 5.43 7.78
N LEU A 348 22.64 4.69 7.43
CA LEU A 348 21.25 5.01 7.76
C LEU A 348 20.77 4.28 9.03
N HIS A 349 21.62 3.50 9.70
CA HIS A 349 21.24 2.80 10.92
C HIS A 349 21.28 3.73 12.14
N PRO A 350 20.34 3.58 13.09
CA PRO A 350 20.53 4.12 14.44
C PRO A 350 21.69 3.37 15.14
N PRO A 351 22.13 3.82 16.33
CA PRO A 351 23.07 3.07 17.16
C PRO A 351 22.71 1.59 17.25
N ARG A 352 23.72 0.72 17.06
CA ARG A 352 23.54 -0.73 16.97
C ARG A 352 22.74 -1.32 18.13
N GLU A 353 22.96 -0.85 19.35
CA GLU A 353 22.23 -1.28 20.55
C GLU A 353 20.70 -1.11 20.40
N GLN A 354 20.24 -0.05 19.71
CA GLN A 354 18.81 0.18 19.50
C GLN A 354 18.19 -0.85 18.55
N ILE A 355 18.93 -1.31 17.54
CA ILE A 355 18.48 -2.39 16.64
C ILE A 355 18.32 -3.68 17.44
N LEU A 356 19.29 -4.01 18.29
CA LEU A 356 19.26 -5.20 19.13
C LEU A 356 18.07 -5.18 20.11
N LYS A 357 17.88 -4.08 20.84
CA LYS A 357 16.74 -3.92 21.75
C LYS A 357 15.40 -4.01 21.03
N ALA A 358 15.29 -3.41 19.84
CA ALA A 358 14.07 -3.52 19.05
C ALA A 358 13.77 -4.96 18.64
N ALA A 359 14.80 -5.72 18.23
CA ALA A 359 14.66 -7.11 17.87
C ALA A 359 14.24 -7.98 19.07
N ASP A 360 14.93 -7.84 20.21
CA ASP A 360 14.60 -8.51 21.47
C ASP A 360 13.14 -8.25 21.87
N TRP A 361 12.71 -6.99 21.78
CA TRP A 361 11.35 -6.58 22.13
C TRP A 361 10.31 -7.22 21.22
N VAL A 362 10.49 -7.19 19.89
CA VAL A 362 9.50 -7.79 18.96
C VAL A 362 9.48 -9.31 19.05
N ILE A 363 10.62 -9.96 19.30
CA ILE A 363 10.71 -11.42 19.50
C ILE A 363 9.93 -11.82 20.76
N SER A 364 10.23 -11.17 21.88
CA SER A 364 9.56 -11.41 23.16
C SER A 364 8.05 -11.16 23.05
N THR A 365 7.68 -10.01 22.49
CA THR A 365 6.28 -9.60 22.34
C THR A 365 5.49 -10.57 21.49
N THR A 366 6.05 -10.99 20.35
CA THR A 366 5.38 -11.91 19.41
C THR A 366 5.25 -13.31 19.98
N THR A 367 6.30 -13.83 20.61
CA THR A 367 6.31 -15.20 21.16
C THR A 367 5.40 -15.35 22.38
N ALA A 368 5.16 -14.26 23.11
CA ALA A 368 4.22 -14.21 24.23
C ALA A 368 2.73 -14.25 23.82
N GLN A 369 2.38 -13.90 22.58
CA GLN A 369 0.97 -13.87 22.15
C GLN A 369 0.36 -15.26 21.99
N THR A 370 -0.93 -15.40 22.30
CA THR A 370 -1.71 -16.59 21.95
C THR A 370 -2.04 -16.63 20.45
N PRO A 371 -2.37 -17.81 19.88
CA PRO A 371 -2.81 -17.91 18.49
C PRO A 371 -4.00 -16.98 18.15
N GLU A 372 -4.95 -16.82 19.08
CA GLU A 372 -6.13 -15.96 18.89
C GLU A 372 -5.74 -14.47 18.85
N GLN A 373 -4.78 -14.06 19.68
CA GLN A 373 -4.25 -12.69 19.67
C GLN A 373 -3.52 -12.40 18.37
N ILE A 374 -2.66 -13.32 17.91
CA ILE A 374 -2.00 -13.21 16.60
C ILE A 374 -3.03 -13.14 15.49
N LEU A 375 -4.03 -14.03 15.45
CA LEU A 375 -5.06 -13.98 14.42
C LEU A 375 -5.85 -12.65 14.44
N GLY A 376 -6.16 -12.13 15.62
CA GLY A 376 -6.84 -10.84 15.77
C GLY A 376 -6.05 -9.64 15.25
N THR A 377 -4.71 -9.77 15.16
CA THR A 377 -3.78 -8.69 14.81
C THR A 377 -2.75 -9.11 13.75
N TYR A 378 -3.10 -10.11 12.93
CA TYR A 378 -2.14 -10.84 12.10
C TYR A 378 -1.34 -9.92 11.18
N THR A 379 -2.04 -9.00 10.52
CA THR A 379 -1.51 -7.94 9.67
C THR A 379 -0.28 -7.28 10.28
N PHE A 380 -0.27 -7.03 11.58
CA PHE A 380 0.81 -6.31 12.24
C PHE A 380 1.99 -7.21 12.61
N PHE A 381 1.71 -8.42 13.12
CA PHE A 381 2.73 -9.37 13.54
C PHE A 381 3.45 -10.05 12.36
N SER A 382 2.82 -10.19 11.20
CA SER A 382 3.49 -10.75 10.01
C SER A 382 4.71 -9.93 9.57
N HIS A 383 4.72 -8.61 9.79
CA HIS A 383 5.90 -7.78 9.53
C HIS A 383 7.08 -8.13 10.41
N VAL A 384 6.85 -8.56 11.66
CA VAL A 384 7.93 -8.99 12.56
C VAL A 384 8.64 -10.21 11.97
N GLY A 385 7.88 -11.22 11.56
CA GLY A 385 8.43 -12.42 10.93
C GLY A 385 9.23 -12.10 9.66
N ASN A 386 8.70 -11.22 8.81
CA ASN A 386 9.40 -10.78 7.61
C ASN A 386 10.69 -10.01 7.93
N ALA A 387 10.62 -9.00 8.81
CA ALA A 387 11.76 -8.17 9.18
C ALA A 387 12.92 -9.01 9.75
N LEU A 388 12.62 -9.92 10.69
CA LEU A 388 13.65 -10.77 11.29
C LEU A 388 14.26 -11.75 10.27
N ALA A 389 13.47 -12.27 9.33
CA ALA A 389 14.01 -13.08 8.24
C ALA A 389 14.96 -12.28 7.32
N LEU A 390 14.64 -11.02 7.03
CA LEU A 390 15.52 -10.14 6.26
C LEU A 390 16.87 -9.93 6.96
N TRP A 391 16.88 -9.77 8.28
CA TRP A 391 18.12 -9.70 9.07
C TRP A 391 18.96 -10.98 9.04
N ARG A 392 18.38 -12.11 8.63
CA ARG A 392 19.07 -13.40 8.41
C ARG A 392 19.38 -13.69 6.95
N ASN A 393 19.32 -12.66 6.10
CA ASN A 393 19.51 -12.75 4.66
C ASN A 393 18.68 -13.86 4.01
N THR A 394 17.42 -13.97 4.42
CA THR A 394 16.52 -15.03 3.95
C THR A 394 15.08 -14.51 3.86
N ARG A 395 14.18 -15.38 3.40
CA ARG A 395 12.73 -15.15 3.44
C ARG A 395 12.08 -16.12 4.42
N PRO A 396 10.95 -15.75 5.04
CA PRO A 396 10.24 -16.61 5.98
C PRO A 396 10.02 -18.05 5.49
N ASN A 397 9.55 -18.23 4.25
CA ASN A 397 9.32 -19.57 3.69
C ASN A 397 10.60 -20.38 3.53
N ILE A 398 11.66 -19.78 2.99
CA ILE A 398 12.95 -20.47 2.76
C ILE A 398 13.55 -20.91 4.09
N PHE A 399 13.58 -20.01 5.07
CA PHE A 399 14.11 -20.31 6.39
C PHE A 399 13.31 -21.41 7.09
N PHE A 400 11.99 -21.27 7.12
CA PHE A 400 11.13 -22.15 7.90
C PHE A 400 11.08 -23.57 7.33
N GLU A 401 11.04 -23.71 6.00
CA GLU A 401 11.14 -25.02 5.34
C GLU A 401 12.45 -25.73 5.68
N ALA A 402 13.58 -25.01 5.62
CA ALA A 402 14.89 -25.54 5.98
C ALA A 402 14.96 -25.91 7.48
N TRP A 403 14.38 -25.10 8.36
CA TRP A 403 14.30 -25.36 9.79
C TRP A 403 13.50 -26.64 10.09
N GLU A 404 12.27 -26.75 9.54
CA GLU A 404 11.42 -27.93 9.74
C GLU A 404 12.05 -29.22 9.23
N ALA A 405 12.84 -29.15 8.16
CA ALA A 405 13.58 -30.29 7.63
C ALA A 405 14.68 -30.75 8.62
N ARG A 406 15.43 -29.81 9.20
CA ARG A 406 16.46 -30.12 10.22
C ARG A 406 15.87 -30.73 11.48
N GLU A 407 14.81 -30.14 12.02
CA GLU A 407 14.13 -30.65 13.22
C GLU A 407 13.60 -32.08 13.02
N SER A 408 13.08 -32.38 11.82
CA SER A 408 12.61 -33.72 11.48
C SER A 408 13.73 -34.75 11.32
N ALA A 409 14.94 -34.30 10.98
CA ALA A 409 16.12 -35.16 10.83
C ALA A 409 16.87 -35.37 12.16
N GLY A 410 16.89 -34.37 13.04
CA GLY A 410 17.53 -34.42 14.37
C GLY A 410 16.69 -35.11 15.45
N GLY A 411 15.38 -35.28 15.22
CA GLY A 411 14.47 -36.02 16.11
C GLY A 411 14.39 -37.54 15.87
N LYS A 412 15.38 -38.14 15.17
CA LYS A 412 15.49 -39.59 14.96
C LYS A 412 16.54 -40.24 15.83
#